data_AF-A0A367E8W8-F1
#
_entry.id   AF-A0A367E8W8-F1
#
_cell.length_a   1.000
_cell.length_b   1.000
_cell.length_c   1.000
_cell.angle_alpha   90.00
_cell.angle_beta   90.00
_cell.angle_gamma   90.00
#
_symmetry.space_group_name_H-M   'P 1'
#
loop_
_entity.id
_entity.type
_entity.pdbx_description
1 polymer ?
#
loop_
_entity_poly.entity_id
_entity_poly.type
_entity_poly.pdbx_seq_one_letter_code
_entity_poly.pdbx_strand_id
1 'polypeptide(L)'
;MLVPYPLVRHLLDAAAVASYLWDAYLSENQRRHIAVAFGSARDMDHARALTALCAGLHDIGKLSGFAFCDARGRAGLSDELLGDKGQIGAEARPHEVVGMESIPAVLEALGFEDEEVVEWLAQIVGDHHGQFTASMRTGPATRRTERVWVGLPGRGSGSRTVVPRSTSWGGRRHRSLGARARRQRVC
;
A
#
# COMPACT_ATOMS: atom_id res chain seq x y z
N MET A 1 14.50 -31.65 3.09
CA MET A 1 13.45 -30.62 3.32
C MET A 1 14.14 -29.27 3.25
N LEU A 2 13.60 -28.29 2.50
CA LEU A 2 14.25 -26.99 2.32
C LEU A 2 14.02 -26.11 3.57
N VAL A 3 15.08 -25.44 4.02
CA VAL A 3 15.07 -24.48 5.14
C VAL A 3 14.35 -23.20 4.68
N PRO A 4 13.53 -22.54 5.53
CA PRO A 4 12.92 -21.26 5.20
C PRO A 4 13.97 -20.22 4.78
N TYR A 5 13.64 -19.38 3.78
CA TYR A 5 14.52 -18.29 3.37
C TYR A 5 14.36 -17.09 4.31
N PRO A 6 15.42 -16.61 5.00
CA PRO A 6 15.30 -15.51 5.95
C PRO A 6 14.81 -14.22 5.29
N LEU A 7 13.85 -13.54 5.93
CA LEU A 7 13.27 -12.29 5.43
C LEU A 7 14.35 -11.24 5.15
N VAL A 8 15.29 -11.04 6.09
CA VAL A 8 16.39 -10.07 5.91
C VAL A 8 17.21 -10.33 4.64
N ARG A 9 17.40 -11.61 4.26
CA ARG A 9 18.10 -11.93 3.01
C ARG A 9 17.26 -11.58 1.80
N HIS A 10 15.97 -11.92 1.81
CA HIS A 10 15.03 -11.53 0.75
C HIS A 10 14.97 -10.02 0.53
N LEU A 11 14.93 -9.23 1.61
CA LEU A 11 14.94 -7.78 1.55
C LEU A 11 16.27 -7.24 0.97
N LEU A 12 17.41 -7.75 1.42
CA LEU A 12 18.73 -7.38 0.88
C LEU A 12 18.88 -7.77 -0.60
N ASP A 13 18.40 -8.95 -0.99
CA ASP A 13 18.43 -9.42 -2.38
C ASP A 13 17.57 -8.52 -3.27
N ALA A 14 16.37 -8.13 -2.82
CA ALA A 14 15.51 -7.20 -3.56
C ALA A 14 16.17 -5.84 -3.75
N ALA A 15 16.80 -5.29 -2.71
CA ALA A 15 17.56 -4.04 -2.79
C ALA A 15 18.76 -4.14 -3.75
N ALA A 16 19.48 -5.26 -3.72
CA ALA A 16 20.62 -5.52 -4.60
C ALA A 16 20.18 -5.66 -6.07
N VAL A 17 19.08 -6.38 -6.33
CA VAL A 17 18.50 -6.49 -7.68
C VAL A 17 18.02 -5.13 -8.19
N ALA A 18 17.33 -4.33 -7.36
CA ALA A 18 16.89 -3.00 -7.74
C ALA A 18 18.07 -2.07 -8.08
N SER A 19 19.13 -2.14 -7.29
CA SER A 19 20.40 -1.45 -7.55
C SER A 19 21.02 -1.87 -8.88
N TYR A 20 21.08 -3.18 -9.15
CA TYR A 20 21.60 -3.70 -10.42
C TYR A 20 20.74 -3.26 -11.62
N LEU A 21 19.41 -3.33 -11.50
CA LEU A 21 18.50 -2.89 -12.55
C LEU A 21 18.64 -1.39 -12.83
N TRP A 22 18.85 -0.58 -11.79
CA TRP A 22 19.13 0.84 -11.95
C TRP A 22 20.36 1.09 -12.82
N ASP A 23 21.46 0.39 -12.54
CA ASP A 23 22.74 0.58 -13.21
C ASP A 23 22.76 -0.03 -14.63
N ALA A 24 22.23 -1.25 -14.77
CA ALA A 24 22.44 -2.09 -15.95
C ALA A 24 21.21 -2.20 -16.88
N TYR A 25 20.01 -1.85 -16.42
CA TYR A 25 18.78 -2.05 -17.19
C TYR A 25 18.05 -0.74 -17.52
N LEU A 26 17.96 0.20 -16.57
CA LEU A 26 17.28 1.47 -16.82
C LEU A 26 18.06 2.34 -17.82
N SER A 27 17.32 3.00 -18.72
CA SER A 27 17.88 4.08 -19.52
C SER A 27 18.17 5.31 -18.66
N GLU A 28 19.07 6.17 -19.13
CA GLU A 28 19.38 7.43 -18.44
C GLU A 28 18.12 8.29 -18.24
N ASN A 29 17.23 8.32 -19.23
CA ASN A 29 15.98 9.07 -19.13
C ASN A 29 15.05 8.50 -18.04
N GLN A 30 14.93 7.17 -17.93
CA GLN A 30 14.14 6.54 -16.86
C GLN A 30 14.72 6.85 -15.48
N ARG A 31 16.04 6.73 -15.30
CA ARG A 31 16.70 7.10 -14.04
C ARG A 31 16.44 8.56 -13.69
N ARG A 32 16.57 9.48 -14.65
CA ARG A 32 16.28 10.92 -14.45
C ARG A 32 14.83 11.16 -14.05
N HIS A 33 13.87 10.50 -14.70
CA HIS A 33 12.45 10.61 -14.32
C HIS A 33 12.21 10.14 -12.88
N ILE A 34 12.81 9.02 -12.46
CA ILE A 34 12.69 8.53 -11.08
C ILE A 34 13.35 9.49 -10.10
N ALA A 35 14.55 9.98 -10.40
CA ALA A 35 15.26 10.94 -9.56
C ALA A 35 14.47 12.24 -9.36
N VAL A 36 13.82 12.75 -10.41
CA VAL A 36 12.90 13.90 -10.31
C VAL A 36 11.73 13.60 -9.39
N ALA A 37 11.12 12.41 -9.50
CA ALA A 37 10.01 12.01 -8.65
C ALA A 37 10.40 11.91 -7.17
N PHE A 38 11.63 11.52 -6.87
CA PHE A 38 12.19 11.52 -5.51
C PHE A 38 12.75 12.89 -5.05
N GLY A 39 12.51 13.99 -5.77
CA GLY A 39 13.10 15.30 -5.42
C GLY A 39 14.64 15.34 -5.50
N SER A 40 15.24 14.32 -6.11
CA SER A 40 16.67 14.02 -6.11
C SER A 40 17.29 14.23 -7.49
N ALA A 41 16.72 15.12 -8.32
CA ALA A 41 17.10 15.28 -9.73
C ALA A 41 18.58 15.64 -9.96
N ARG A 42 19.27 16.16 -8.93
CA ARG A 42 20.68 16.52 -8.95
C ARG A 42 21.60 15.49 -8.27
N ASP A 43 21.02 14.45 -7.69
CA ASP A 43 21.73 13.41 -6.94
C ASP A 43 21.21 12.02 -7.36
N MET A 44 21.84 11.48 -8.41
CA MET A 44 21.46 10.19 -8.98
C MET A 44 21.80 9.02 -8.04
N ASP A 45 22.81 9.17 -7.20
CA ASP A 45 23.22 8.14 -6.24
C ASP A 45 22.22 8.07 -5.08
N HIS A 46 21.71 9.23 -4.62
CA HIS A 46 20.62 9.27 -3.66
C HIS A 46 19.33 8.68 -4.22
N ALA A 47 18.96 9.01 -5.46
CA ALA A 47 17.79 8.43 -6.12
C ALA A 47 17.91 6.89 -6.30
N ARG A 48 19.12 6.41 -6.60
CA ARG A 48 19.43 4.97 -6.66
C ARG A 48 19.25 4.32 -5.29
N ALA A 49 19.77 4.94 -4.23
CA ALA A 49 19.66 4.44 -2.87
C ALA A 49 18.20 4.38 -2.41
N LEU A 50 17.39 5.41 -2.69
CA LEU A 50 15.95 5.41 -2.41
C LEU A 50 15.22 4.32 -3.18
N THR A 51 15.56 4.11 -4.46
CA THR A 51 15.00 3.00 -5.27
C THR A 51 15.30 1.63 -4.64
N ALA A 52 16.55 1.44 -4.19
CA ALA A 52 16.96 0.21 -3.51
C ALA A 52 16.27 0.06 -2.15
N LEU A 53 16.07 1.15 -1.40
CA LEU A 53 15.35 1.17 -0.13
C LEU A 53 13.88 0.77 -0.32
N CYS A 54 13.19 1.32 -1.33
CA CYS A 54 11.83 0.93 -1.67
C CYS A 54 11.72 -0.59 -1.88
N ALA A 55 12.61 -1.16 -2.70
CA ALA A 55 12.63 -2.60 -2.96
C ALA A 55 13.01 -3.42 -1.72
N GLY A 56 13.95 -2.93 -0.92
CA GLY A 56 14.40 -3.55 0.32
C GLY A 56 13.39 -3.48 1.47
N LEU A 57 12.34 -2.68 1.36
CA LEU A 57 11.29 -2.56 2.39
C LEU A 57 9.94 -3.14 1.95
N HIS A 58 9.78 -3.58 0.70
CA HIS A 58 8.46 -3.99 0.16
C HIS A 58 7.76 -5.08 1.01
N ASP A 59 8.53 -5.98 1.59
CA ASP A 59 8.02 -7.12 2.37
C ASP A 59 8.20 -6.94 3.88
N ILE A 60 8.49 -5.72 4.37
CA ILE A 60 8.77 -5.48 5.80
C ILE A 60 7.62 -5.90 6.71
N GLY A 61 6.38 -5.81 6.23
CA GLY A 61 5.21 -6.26 6.97
C GLY A 61 5.12 -7.77 7.19
N LYS A 62 6.04 -8.58 6.65
CA LYS A 62 6.21 -9.98 7.02
C LYS A 62 6.85 -10.16 8.40
N LEU A 63 7.46 -9.10 8.96
CA LEU A 63 7.86 -9.04 10.37
C LEU A 63 6.63 -8.78 11.26
N SER A 64 5.67 -9.69 11.19
CA SER A 64 4.38 -9.58 11.86
C SER A 64 3.82 -10.98 12.15
N GLY A 65 2.52 -11.07 12.47
CA GLY A 65 1.81 -12.33 12.62
C GLY A 65 1.97 -13.27 11.42
N PHE A 66 2.37 -12.75 10.25
CA PHE A 66 2.73 -13.51 9.06
C PHE A 66 3.72 -14.66 9.35
N ALA A 67 4.72 -14.45 10.21
CA ALA A 67 5.71 -15.48 10.55
C ALA A 67 5.10 -16.71 11.23
N PHE A 68 3.92 -16.57 11.83
CA PHE A 68 3.19 -17.65 12.50
C PHE A 68 2.23 -18.40 11.58
N CYS A 69 1.97 -17.90 10.36
CA CYS A 69 1.06 -18.54 9.39
C CYS A 69 1.64 -19.83 8.80
N ASP A 70 2.96 -20.01 8.82
CA ASP A 70 3.64 -21.22 8.35
C ASP A 70 4.39 -21.91 9.50
N ALA A 71 4.21 -23.24 9.62
CA ALA A 71 4.81 -24.01 10.69
C ALA A 71 6.35 -24.01 10.64
N ARG A 72 6.95 -23.91 9.45
CA ARG A 72 8.40 -23.86 9.26
C ARG A 72 8.93 -22.46 9.52
N GLY A 73 8.23 -21.42 9.08
CA GLY A 73 8.50 -20.03 9.43
C GLY A 73 8.56 -19.86 10.94
N ARG A 74 7.53 -20.34 11.65
CA ARG A 74 7.47 -20.35 13.12
C ARG A 74 8.61 -21.13 13.76
N ALA A 75 8.94 -22.31 13.21
CA ALA A 75 10.03 -23.14 13.74
C ALA A 75 11.43 -22.53 13.50
N GLY A 76 11.55 -21.56 12.59
CA GLY A 76 12.80 -20.84 12.30
C GLY A 76 12.98 -19.56 13.09
N LEU A 77 12.03 -19.17 13.95
CA LEU A 77 12.14 -17.97 14.79
C LEU A 77 13.05 -18.21 15.99
N SER A 78 13.77 -17.17 16.42
CA SER A 78 14.51 -17.17 17.68
C SER A 78 13.55 -17.13 18.88
N ASP A 79 14.04 -17.51 20.06
CA ASP A 79 13.27 -17.42 21.31
C ASP A 79 12.81 -15.98 21.61
N GLU A 80 13.64 -14.99 21.25
CA GLU A 80 13.32 -13.56 21.36
C GLU A 80 12.07 -13.21 20.53
N LEU A 81 12.09 -13.51 19.23
CA LEU A 81 10.96 -13.23 18.33
C LEU A 81 9.70 -14.05 18.68
N LEU A 82 9.88 -15.23 19.26
CA LEU A 82 8.76 -16.02 19.78
C LEU A 82 8.13 -15.38 21.03
N GLY A 83 8.93 -14.70 21.86
CA GLY A 83 8.47 -13.93 23.02
C GLY A 83 7.52 -12.78 22.63
N ASP A 84 7.73 -12.19 21.45
CA ASP A 84 6.92 -11.08 20.93
C ASP A 84 5.54 -11.52 20.42
N LYS A 85 5.25 -12.82 20.33
CA LYS A 85 3.97 -13.35 19.82
C LYS A 85 2.73 -12.75 20.51
N GLY A 86 2.84 -12.37 21.79
CA GLY A 86 1.76 -11.73 22.55
C GLY A 86 1.65 -10.22 22.35
N GLN A 87 2.67 -9.60 21.77
CA GLN A 87 2.75 -8.17 21.44
C GLN A 87 2.43 -7.91 19.97
N ILE A 88 2.81 -8.84 19.10
CA ILE A 88 2.47 -8.85 17.68
C ILE A 88 1.00 -9.29 17.56
N GLY A 89 0.14 -8.40 17.04
CA GLY A 89 -1.26 -8.70 16.82
C GLY A 89 -1.44 -10.06 16.13
N ALA A 90 -2.21 -10.96 16.75
CA ALA A 90 -2.47 -12.31 16.23
C ALA A 90 -3.42 -12.30 15.01
N GLU A 91 -3.84 -11.13 14.57
CA GLU A 91 -4.78 -10.95 13.48
C GLU A 91 -4.07 -11.22 12.14
N ALA A 92 -4.70 -12.07 11.31
CA ALA A 92 -4.22 -12.35 9.96
C ALA A 92 -4.48 -11.13 9.07
N ARG A 93 -3.56 -10.17 9.12
CA ARG A 93 -3.56 -8.98 8.26
C ARG A 93 -2.66 -9.23 7.04
N PRO A 94 -3.04 -8.75 5.85
CA PRO A 94 -2.17 -8.82 4.68
C PRO A 94 -0.85 -8.10 4.95
N HIS A 95 0.28 -8.70 4.59
CA HIS A 95 1.60 -8.18 4.96
C HIS A 95 1.92 -6.86 4.26
N GLU A 96 1.31 -6.60 3.11
CA GLU A 96 1.40 -5.32 2.42
C GLU A 96 0.77 -4.19 3.24
N VAL A 97 -0.37 -4.43 3.89
CA VAL A 97 -1.02 -3.44 4.77
C VAL A 97 -0.19 -3.21 6.02
N VAL A 98 0.31 -4.28 6.64
CA VAL A 98 1.20 -4.16 7.81
C VAL A 98 2.49 -3.45 7.43
N GLY A 99 3.03 -3.71 6.23
CA GLY A 99 4.20 -3.04 5.70
C GLY A 99 3.98 -1.54 5.56
N MET A 100 2.88 -1.14 4.90
CA MET A 100 2.48 0.26 4.76
C MET A 100 2.43 0.99 6.10
N GLU A 101 1.78 0.39 7.11
CA GLU A 101 1.64 0.98 8.45
C GLU A 101 2.96 1.03 9.24
N SER A 102 3.92 0.17 8.89
CA SER A 102 5.23 0.11 9.57
C SER A 102 6.21 1.16 9.05
N ILE A 103 6.00 1.69 7.84
CA ILE A 103 6.94 2.61 7.18
C ILE A 103 7.26 3.86 8.00
N PRO A 104 6.29 4.58 8.62
CA PRO A 104 6.61 5.74 9.44
C PRO A 104 7.65 5.44 10.54
N ALA A 105 7.46 4.37 11.30
CA ALA A 105 8.37 3.98 12.38
C ALA A 105 9.74 3.52 11.86
N VAL A 106 9.76 2.79 10.74
CA VAL A 106 11.01 2.34 10.10
C VAL A 106 11.82 3.53 9.60
N LEU A 107 11.18 4.50 8.95
CA LEU A 107 11.85 5.66 8.39
C LEU A 107 12.29 6.65 9.47
N GLU A 108 11.49 6.84 10.52
CA GLU A 108 11.92 7.58 11.72
C GLU A 108 13.19 6.96 12.32
N ALA A 109 13.24 5.63 12.48
CA ALA A 109 14.43 4.93 12.98
C ALA A 109 15.65 5.04 12.06
N LEU A 110 15.43 5.30 10.76
CA LEU A 110 16.48 5.56 9.77
C LEU A 110 16.85 7.06 9.68
N GLY A 111 16.22 7.94 10.46
CA GLY A 111 16.49 9.37 10.50
C GLY A 111 15.81 10.19 9.41
N PHE A 112 14.76 9.66 8.79
CA PHE A 112 13.94 10.43 7.86
C PHE A 112 12.89 11.25 8.63
N GLU A 113 12.81 12.53 8.31
CA GLU A 113 11.85 13.48 8.91
C GLU A 113 10.83 14.03 7.89
N ASP A 114 11.01 13.71 6.60
CA ASP A 114 10.17 14.21 5.53
C ASP A 114 8.87 13.40 5.41
N GLU A 115 7.75 14.00 5.84
CA GLU A 115 6.42 13.39 5.81
C GLU A 115 5.98 12.97 4.40
N GLU A 116 6.38 13.70 3.36
CA GLU A 116 6.04 13.36 1.98
C GLU A 116 6.80 12.10 1.55
N VAL A 117 8.10 12.00 1.86
CA VAL A 117 8.89 10.78 1.60
C VAL A 117 8.31 9.57 2.33
N VAL A 118 7.87 9.75 3.58
CA VAL A 118 7.21 8.70 4.38
C VAL A 118 5.92 8.24 3.72
N GLU A 119 5.06 9.16 3.26
CA GLU A 119 3.80 8.84 2.58
C GLU A 119 4.04 8.06 1.29
N TRP A 120 4.96 8.52 0.44
CA TRP A 120 5.29 7.86 -0.83
C TRP A 120 5.85 6.45 -0.61
N LEU A 121 6.77 6.28 0.34
CA LEU A 121 7.35 4.97 0.65
C LEU A 121 6.30 4.02 1.24
N ALA A 122 5.41 4.52 2.12
CA ALA A 122 4.32 3.73 2.66
C ALA A 122 3.41 3.22 1.54
N GLN A 123 3.08 4.06 0.57
CA GLN A 123 2.26 3.69 -0.59
C GLN A 123 2.96 2.65 -1.48
N ILE A 124 4.23 2.86 -1.82
CA ILE A 124 5.02 1.92 -2.65
C ILE A 124 5.09 0.54 -1.99
N VAL A 125 5.30 0.49 -0.68
CA VAL A 125 5.36 -0.75 0.09
C VAL A 125 3.97 -1.38 0.24
N GLY A 126 2.93 -0.59 0.49
CA GLY A 126 1.55 -1.07 0.65
C GLY A 126 0.94 -1.66 -0.61
N ASP A 127 1.39 -1.23 -1.77
CA ASP A 127 0.77 -1.56 -3.05
C ASP A 127 1.62 -2.49 -3.93
N HIS A 128 2.67 -3.10 -3.39
CA HIS A 128 3.63 -3.90 -4.17
C HIS A 128 3.01 -5.14 -4.85
N HIS A 129 1.81 -5.56 -4.46
CA HIS A 129 1.02 -6.60 -5.14
C HIS A 129 0.14 -6.07 -6.29
N GLY A 130 0.32 -4.80 -6.69
CA GLY A 130 -0.37 -4.18 -7.82
C GLY A 130 -1.77 -3.64 -7.51
N GLN A 131 -2.13 -3.49 -6.24
CA GLN A 131 -3.40 -2.90 -5.80
C GLN A 131 -3.13 -1.57 -5.11
N PHE A 132 -3.37 -0.46 -5.81
CA PHE A 132 -3.05 0.87 -5.28
C PHE A 132 -4.17 1.40 -4.38
N THR A 133 -3.87 1.60 -3.10
CA THR A 133 -4.78 2.27 -2.17
C THR A 133 -4.74 3.79 -2.41
N ALA A 134 -5.88 4.48 -2.30
CA ALA A 134 -5.89 5.93 -2.37
C ALA A 134 -5.20 6.49 -1.12
N SER A 135 -4.30 7.46 -1.30
CA SER A 135 -3.49 8.10 -0.24
C SER A 135 -4.28 8.36 1.06
N MET A 136 -3.60 8.17 2.20
CA MET A 136 -4.13 8.41 3.55
C MET A 136 -4.64 9.85 3.78
N ARG A 137 -4.37 10.80 2.87
CA ARG A 137 -4.86 12.19 2.93
C ARG A 137 -6.31 12.36 2.48
N THR A 138 -6.95 11.33 1.93
CA THR A 138 -8.39 11.40 1.62
C THR A 138 -9.20 10.87 2.80
N GLY A 139 -10.02 11.73 3.41
CA GLY A 139 -10.91 11.41 4.54
C GLY A 139 -11.81 10.19 4.30
N PRO A 140 -12.63 9.79 5.29
CA PRO A 140 -13.08 8.41 5.49
C PRO A 140 -13.52 7.75 4.18
N ALA A 141 -12.73 6.76 3.75
CA ALA A 141 -12.92 5.97 2.55
C ALA A 141 -14.22 5.16 2.64
N THR A 142 -15.35 5.81 2.40
CA THR A 142 -16.62 5.17 2.09
C THR A 142 -16.63 4.75 0.62
N ARG A 143 -15.70 3.87 0.23
CA ARG A 143 -15.82 3.12 -1.02
C ARG A 143 -15.39 1.69 -0.78
N ARG A 144 -16.41 0.87 -0.53
CA ARG A 144 -16.37 -0.57 -0.75
C ARG A 144 -15.79 -0.81 -2.15
N THR A 145 -14.54 -1.28 -2.22
CA THR A 145 -13.89 -1.63 -3.47
C THR A 145 -14.64 -2.82 -4.07
N GLU A 146 -15.52 -2.56 -5.03
CA GLU A 146 -15.98 -3.59 -5.95
C GLU A 146 -14.79 -4.02 -6.80
N ARG A 147 -14.52 -5.32 -6.79
CA ARG A 147 -13.46 -5.94 -7.60
C ARG A 147 -13.78 -5.73 -9.08
N VAL A 148 -13.07 -4.82 -9.74
CA VAL A 148 -13.14 -4.69 -11.20
C VAL A 148 -12.09 -5.63 -11.80
N TRP A 149 -12.54 -6.80 -12.26
CA TRP A 149 -11.76 -7.63 -13.17
C TRP A 149 -11.78 -6.97 -14.56
N VAL A 150 -10.66 -6.42 -15.01
CA VAL A 150 -10.51 -6.00 -16.41
C VAL A 150 -10.22 -7.27 -17.22
N GLY A 151 -11.28 -7.94 -17.67
CA GLY A 151 -11.19 -9.04 -18.61
C GLY A 151 -10.85 -8.54 -20.02
N LEU A 152 -9.83 -9.13 -20.63
CA LEU A 152 -9.54 -8.98 -22.07
C LEU A 152 -10.77 -9.41 -22.90
N PRO A 153 -11.13 -8.70 -23.98
CA PRO A 153 -12.32 -9.02 -24.76
C PRO A 153 -12.07 -10.26 -25.63
N GLY A 154 -12.78 -11.36 -25.36
CA GLY A 154 -12.72 -12.52 -26.25
C GLY A 154 -13.58 -13.72 -25.88
N ARG A 155 -14.79 -13.76 -26.46
CA ARG A 155 -15.71 -14.90 -26.68
C ARG A 155 -16.49 -15.40 -25.45
N GLY A 156 -17.81 -15.29 -25.58
CA GLY A 156 -18.77 -15.39 -24.49
C GLY A 156 -19.14 -16.80 -24.05
N SER A 157 -19.82 -16.87 -22.91
CA SER A 157 -21.21 -17.33 -22.81
C SER A 157 -21.68 -17.26 -21.36
N GLY A 158 -22.71 -16.45 -21.10
CA GLY A 158 -23.76 -16.67 -20.09
C GLY A 158 -23.42 -16.63 -18.60
N SER A 159 -23.90 -15.60 -17.90
CA SER A 159 -24.62 -15.78 -16.62
C SER A 159 -25.37 -14.51 -16.19
N ARG A 160 -26.52 -14.75 -15.55
CA ARG A 160 -27.64 -13.84 -15.24
C ARG A 160 -27.28 -12.59 -14.44
N THR A 161 -27.83 -11.45 -14.85
CA THR A 161 -27.89 -10.21 -14.08
C THR A 161 -28.88 -10.36 -12.91
N VAL A 162 -28.39 -10.22 -11.68
CA VAL A 162 -29.24 -10.02 -10.49
C VAL A 162 -29.40 -8.52 -10.30
N VAL A 163 -30.63 -8.02 -10.42
CA VAL A 163 -30.98 -6.62 -10.15
C VAL A 163 -31.22 -6.46 -8.64
N PRO A 164 -30.48 -5.61 -7.92
CA PRO A 164 -30.85 -5.25 -6.55
C PRO A 164 -31.97 -4.21 -6.62
N ARG A 165 -33.15 -4.57 -6.11
CA ARG A 165 -34.25 -3.64 -5.86
C ARG A 165 -33.80 -2.59 -4.84
N SER A 166 -33.90 -1.31 -5.19
CA SER A 166 -33.85 -0.22 -4.22
C SER A 166 -35.08 -0.31 -3.32
N THR A 167 -34.87 -0.51 -2.02
CA THR A 167 -35.92 -0.31 -1.02
C THR A 167 -36.11 1.18 -0.83
N SER A 168 -37.20 1.70 -1.38
CA SER A 168 -37.80 2.95 -0.98
C SER A 168 -38.26 2.84 0.48
N TRP A 169 -37.85 3.81 1.31
CA TRP A 169 -38.53 4.08 2.57
C TRP A 169 -39.16 5.46 2.47
N GLY A 170 -40.48 5.45 2.28
CA GLY A 170 -41.32 6.62 2.37
C GLY A 170 -41.90 6.74 3.78
N GLY A 171 -42.03 7.99 4.23
CA GLY A 171 -43.07 8.39 5.19
C GLY A 171 -42.57 9.04 6.47
N ARG A 172 -42.62 10.37 6.54
CA ARG A 172 -43.84 11.10 6.91
C ARG A 172 -43.68 12.61 6.73
N ARG A 173 -44.78 13.20 6.26
CA ARG A 173 -45.02 14.63 6.07
C ARG A 173 -45.24 15.30 7.43
N HIS A 174 -44.76 16.52 7.62
CA HIS A 174 -45.52 17.55 8.34
C HIS A 174 -45.27 18.93 7.74
N ARG A 175 -46.26 19.79 7.94
CA ARG A 175 -46.75 20.84 7.04
C ARG A 175 -46.00 22.17 7.13
N SER A 176 -46.01 22.85 5.98
CA SER A 176 -46.04 24.29 5.69
C SER A 176 -45.93 25.31 6.84
N LEU A 177 -45.19 26.39 6.58
CA LEU A 177 -45.65 27.79 6.62
C LEU A 177 -44.52 28.72 6.16
N GLY A 178 -44.87 29.82 5.48
CA GLY A 178 -44.06 31.05 5.47
C GLY A 178 -43.44 31.45 4.14
N ALA A 179 -43.99 32.53 3.57
CA ALA A 179 -43.68 33.09 2.26
C ALA A 179 -42.55 34.15 2.26
N ARG A 180 -42.17 34.54 1.03
CA ARG A 180 -41.62 35.84 0.56
C ARG A 180 -40.10 35.95 0.28
N ALA A 181 -39.79 35.78 -1.01
CA ALA A 181 -39.19 36.76 -1.93
C ALA A 181 -38.18 37.82 -1.44
N ARG A 182 -36.97 37.82 -2.03
CA ARG A 182 -36.35 38.88 -2.89
C ARG A 182 -34.89 38.44 -3.21
N ARG A 183 -34.48 38.43 -4.49
CA ARG A 183 -33.51 39.35 -5.16
C ARG A 183 -32.17 39.46 -4.38
N GLN A 184 -30.97 39.32 -4.92
CA GLN A 184 -30.41 39.78 -6.20
C GLN A 184 -28.98 39.19 -6.39
N ARG A 185 -28.46 39.30 -7.62
CA ARG A 185 -27.09 38.97 -8.06
C ARG A 185 -26.05 40.00 -7.56
N VAL A 186 -24.78 39.75 -7.94
CA VAL A 186 -23.59 40.64 -7.98
C VAL A 186 -22.67 40.41 -6.75
N CYS A 187 -21.38 40.10 -6.83
CA CYS A 187 -20.36 40.04 -7.90
C CYS A 187 -19.79 38.62 -8.08
#